data_AF-A0YUU0-F1
#
_entry.id   AF-A0YUU0-F1
#
_cell.length_a   1.000
_cell.length_b   1.000
_cell.length_c   1.000
_cell.angle_alpha   90.00
_cell.angle_beta   90.00
_cell.angle_gamma   90.00
#
_symmetry.space_group_name_H-M   'P 1'
#
loop_
_entity.id
_entity.type
_entity.pdbx_description
1 polymer ?
#
loop_
_entity_poly.entity_id
_entity_poly.type
_entity_poly.pdbx_seq_one_letter_code
_entity_poly.pdbx_strand_id
1 'polypeptide(L)'
;MGKLPTTFTTLDLAGFNIDQSRQYSSVDREMVDVACSVLQKNRVGIVTRSVQSALKHIYGIGGSADTICNLLKEWRSENLSNLKQGKNDKDLVSAILEVSDDGLLEETEIPEEYLAVTKQMAIATYRLAYQKADTSVAGARMKLLTDENDLMKQQLKDFPQLQLELDFYKNEYERQKVELREAYMNLNKQQLADSEQFKQRLDALHQERNELESQLLQANNKLQGFAELESKESERTGEISRLNGQLEAREREISGLHSQVQSLQTAVGEKQVLEHQLEQLKTQLKEANQTITNLQAKQKSTFMLEVDRFDDETKPEAKPETKPETKSARKNGKVTVAK
;
A
#
# COMPACT_ATOMS: atom_id res chain seq x y z
N MET A 1 -6.56 64.51 -65.01
CA MET A 1 -5.50 65.51 -64.84
C MET A 1 -4.18 64.78 -64.68
N GLY A 2 -3.30 64.86 -65.68
CA GLY A 2 -1.95 64.30 -65.57
C GLY A 2 -1.12 65.26 -64.73
N LYS A 3 -0.62 64.80 -63.57
CA LYS A 3 0.27 65.59 -62.72
C LYS A 3 1.46 66.07 -63.56
N LEU A 4 1.63 67.38 -63.72
CA LEU A 4 2.83 67.94 -64.34
C LEU A 4 4.05 67.49 -63.51
N PRO A 5 5.09 66.91 -64.11
CA PRO A 5 6.24 66.40 -63.37
C PRO A 5 6.94 67.55 -62.65
N THR A 6 6.76 67.62 -61.33
CA THR A 6 7.38 68.64 -60.46
C THR A 6 8.85 68.36 -60.15
N THR A 7 9.41 67.28 -60.69
CA THR A 7 10.78 66.83 -60.49
C THR A 7 11.39 66.45 -61.84
N PHE A 8 12.43 67.17 -62.23
CA PHE A 8 13.24 66.92 -63.41
C PHE A 8 14.61 66.37 -62.97
N THR A 9 15.12 65.39 -63.70
CA THR A 9 16.43 64.78 -63.43
C THR A 9 17.57 65.49 -64.16
N THR A 10 17.28 66.22 -65.24
CA THR A 10 18.24 67.03 -66.00
C THR A 10 17.55 68.27 -66.58
N LEU A 11 18.17 69.45 -66.45
CA LEU A 11 17.72 70.69 -67.09
C LEU A 11 18.65 71.04 -68.25
N ASP A 12 18.08 71.43 -69.40
CA ASP A 12 18.86 72.01 -70.48
C ASP A 12 19.26 73.46 -70.14
N LEU A 13 20.56 73.65 -69.90
CA LEU A 13 21.17 74.94 -69.52
C LEU A 13 21.82 75.67 -70.72
N ALA A 14 21.72 75.14 -71.94
CA ALA A 14 22.34 75.75 -73.11
C ALA A 14 21.76 77.17 -73.38
N GLY A 15 22.64 78.16 -73.43
CA GLY A 15 22.29 79.57 -73.69
C GLY A 15 22.16 80.45 -72.44
N PHE A 16 22.37 79.92 -71.24
CA PHE A 16 22.40 80.71 -70.00
C PHE A 16 23.85 80.86 -69.48
N ASN A 17 24.29 82.09 -69.22
CA ASN A 17 25.58 82.38 -68.59
C ASN A 17 25.49 82.10 -67.09
N ILE A 18 25.78 80.86 -66.68
CA ILE A 18 25.76 80.45 -65.28
C ILE A 18 27.20 80.22 -64.82
N ASP A 19 27.66 81.06 -63.89
CA ASP A 19 29.00 80.93 -63.29
C ASP A 19 28.99 79.87 -62.17
N GLN A 20 29.31 78.62 -62.53
CA GLN A 20 29.30 77.46 -61.63
C GLN A 20 30.51 77.42 -60.68
N SER A 21 31.47 78.33 -60.83
CA SER A 21 32.70 78.38 -60.02
C SER A 21 32.56 79.19 -58.72
N ARG A 22 31.50 79.99 -58.60
CA ARG A 22 31.20 80.78 -57.40
C ARG A 22 30.41 79.97 -56.38
N GLN A 23 30.86 79.98 -55.12
CA GLN A 23 30.05 79.52 -54.00
C GLN A 23 29.06 80.63 -53.62
N TYR A 24 27.78 80.40 -53.89
CA TYR A 24 26.71 81.29 -53.46
C TYR A 24 26.33 80.96 -51.99
N SER A 25 25.79 81.93 -51.23
CA SER A 25 25.40 81.73 -49.82
C SER A 25 23.93 82.10 -49.55
N SER A 26 23.30 82.88 -50.43
CA SER A 26 21.88 83.24 -50.42
C SER A 26 21.28 83.11 -51.82
N VAL A 27 19.94 83.01 -51.89
CA VAL A 27 19.20 83.04 -53.15
C VAL A 27 18.82 84.48 -53.44
N ASP A 28 19.33 85.02 -54.55
CA ASP A 28 19.02 86.37 -55.00
C ASP A 28 17.98 86.34 -56.13
N ARG A 29 17.35 87.49 -56.39
CA ARG A 29 16.26 87.61 -57.38
C ARG A 29 16.68 87.21 -58.79
N GLU A 30 17.86 87.61 -59.24
CA GLU A 30 18.38 87.24 -60.56
C GLU A 30 18.53 85.72 -60.72
N MET A 31 18.83 84.99 -59.64
CA MET A 31 18.92 83.52 -59.68
C MET A 31 17.54 82.87 -59.86
N VAL A 32 16.51 83.46 -59.24
CA VAL A 32 15.11 83.02 -59.40
C VAL A 32 14.63 83.28 -60.83
N ASP A 33 14.99 84.42 -61.42
CA ASP A 33 14.63 84.78 -62.79
C ASP A 33 15.26 83.81 -63.81
N VAL A 34 16.54 83.47 -63.63
CA VAL A 34 17.23 82.47 -64.46
C VAL A 34 16.62 81.08 -64.24
N ALA A 35 16.36 80.67 -63.00
CA ALA A 35 15.74 79.38 -62.71
C ALA A 35 14.34 79.26 -63.33
N CYS A 36 13.52 80.32 -63.26
CA CYS A 36 12.19 80.34 -63.88
C CYS A 36 12.27 80.31 -65.41
N SER A 37 13.23 81.02 -66.01
CA SER A 37 13.48 81.00 -67.46
C SER A 37 13.92 79.61 -67.95
N VAL A 38 14.78 78.94 -67.20
CA VAL A 38 15.21 77.56 -67.48
C VAL A 38 14.03 76.59 -67.38
N LEU A 39 13.20 76.70 -66.34
CA LEU A 39 12.00 75.88 -66.19
C LEU A 39 11.00 76.09 -67.33
N GLN A 40 10.83 77.34 -67.77
CA GLN A 40 9.97 77.69 -68.90
C GLN A 40 10.49 77.08 -70.21
N LYS A 41 11.80 77.17 -70.49
CA LYS A 41 12.43 76.51 -71.65
C LYS A 41 12.19 75.00 -71.65
N ASN A 42 12.27 74.38 -70.49
CA ASN A 42 12.11 72.93 -70.31
C ASN A 42 10.63 72.49 -70.17
N ARG A 43 9.66 73.41 -70.37
CA ARG A 43 8.20 73.17 -70.24
C ARG A 43 7.80 72.56 -68.89
N VAL A 44 8.55 72.85 -67.83
CA VAL A 44 8.23 72.41 -66.47
C VAL A 44 7.30 73.43 -65.83
N GLY A 45 6.31 72.96 -65.06
CA GLY A 45 5.43 73.85 -64.29
C GLY A 45 6.24 74.70 -63.31
N ILE A 46 6.05 76.02 -63.33
CA ILE A 46 6.71 76.95 -62.41
C ILE A 46 5.91 76.94 -61.11
N VAL A 47 6.38 76.23 -60.09
CA VAL A 47 5.78 76.10 -58.75
C VAL A 47 6.91 76.13 -57.72
N THR A 48 6.64 76.49 -56.46
CA THR A 48 7.70 76.70 -55.45
C THR A 48 8.68 75.52 -55.35
N ARG A 49 8.17 74.28 -55.43
CA ARG A 49 9.00 73.07 -55.39
C ARG A 49 9.87 72.88 -56.64
N SER A 50 9.38 73.22 -57.83
CA SER A 50 10.16 73.09 -59.06
C SER A 50 11.23 74.18 -59.16
N VAL A 51 10.92 75.41 -58.73
CA VAL A 51 11.90 76.52 -58.63
C VAL A 51 12.98 76.20 -57.62
N GLN A 52 12.62 75.67 -56.45
CA GLN A 52 13.58 75.24 -55.44
C GLN A 52 14.48 74.10 -55.96
N SER A 53 13.92 73.15 -56.71
CA SER A 53 14.69 72.08 -57.33
C SER A 53 15.61 72.60 -58.44
N ALA A 54 15.18 73.61 -59.20
CA ALA A 54 15.98 74.23 -60.25
C ALA A 54 17.15 75.03 -59.66
N LEU A 55 16.91 75.84 -58.64
CA LEU A 55 17.97 76.58 -57.93
C LEU A 55 19.02 75.63 -57.34
N LYS A 56 18.58 74.51 -56.76
CA LYS A 56 19.49 73.48 -56.26
C LYS A 56 20.30 72.83 -57.37
N HIS A 57 19.68 72.59 -58.53
CA HIS A 57 20.36 71.96 -59.67
C HIS A 57 21.30 72.93 -60.42
N ILE A 58 20.97 74.22 -60.48
CA ILE A 58 21.72 75.23 -61.23
C ILE A 58 22.85 75.82 -60.40
N TYR A 59 22.57 76.17 -59.14
CA TYR A 59 23.48 76.92 -58.26
C TYR A 59 23.93 76.12 -57.03
N GLY A 60 23.43 74.90 -56.82
CA GLY A 60 23.78 74.08 -55.65
C GLY A 60 23.09 74.50 -54.35
N ILE A 61 22.16 75.47 -54.39
CA ILE A 61 21.53 76.05 -53.20
C ILE A 61 20.02 75.87 -53.22
N GLY A 62 19.48 75.43 -52.08
CA GLY A 62 18.06 75.51 -51.79
C GLY A 62 17.81 76.64 -50.79
N GLY A 63 17.20 77.73 -51.23
CA GLY A 63 16.67 78.74 -50.31
C GLY A 63 15.56 78.19 -49.42
N SER A 64 15.19 78.93 -48.37
CA SER A 64 14.01 78.60 -47.58
C SER A 64 12.75 78.65 -48.46
N ALA A 65 11.78 77.78 -48.19
CA ALA A 65 10.55 77.72 -48.97
C ALA A 65 9.82 79.07 -48.97
N ASP A 66 9.89 79.82 -47.87
CA ASP A 66 9.25 81.14 -47.72
C ASP A 66 9.96 82.23 -48.52
N THR A 67 11.30 82.26 -48.51
CA THR A 67 12.07 83.22 -49.32
C THR A 67 11.86 82.98 -50.81
N ILE A 68 11.87 81.71 -51.24
CA ILE A 68 11.59 81.35 -52.64
C ILE A 68 10.14 81.67 -52.99
N CYS A 69 9.18 81.42 -52.10
CA CYS A 69 7.79 81.74 -52.34
C CYS A 69 7.58 83.26 -52.52
N ASN A 70 8.24 84.10 -51.71
CA ASN A 70 8.14 85.55 -51.82
C ASN A 70 8.80 86.08 -53.10
N LEU A 71 10.02 85.64 -53.43
CA LEU A 71 10.69 86.02 -54.68
C LEU A 71 9.94 85.51 -55.92
N LEU A 72 9.35 84.31 -55.84
CA LEU A 72 8.53 83.76 -56.91
C LEU A 72 7.20 84.51 -57.07
N LYS A 73 6.62 85.01 -55.98
CA LYS A 73 5.44 85.90 -56.04
C LYS A 73 5.79 87.22 -56.73
N GLU A 74 6.91 87.85 -56.37
CA GLU A 74 7.39 89.07 -57.04
C GLU A 74 7.66 88.82 -58.53
N TRP A 75 8.41 87.77 -58.87
CA TRP A 75 8.70 87.41 -60.27
C TRP A 75 7.43 87.15 -61.08
N ARG A 76 6.45 86.43 -60.52
CA ARG A 76 5.18 86.16 -61.20
C ARG A 76 4.32 87.41 -61.36
N SER A 77 4.35 88.34 -60.41
CA SER A 77 3.62 89.61 -60.53
C SER A 77 4.15 90.45 -61.70
N GLU A 78 5.45 90.40 -61.97
CA GLU A 78 6.11 91.14 -63.05
C GLU A 78 6.04 90.41 -64.40
N ASN A 79 5.97 89.08 -64.39
CA ASN A 79 5.91 88.24 -65.59
C ASN A 79 4.52 87.67 -65.90
N LEU A 80 3.48 88.19 -65.24
CA LEU A 80 2.10 87.70 -65.33
C LEU A 80 1.51 87.87 -66.74
N SER A 81 1.90 88.93 -67.45
CA SER A 81 1.57 89.18 -68.86
C SER A 81 2.23 88.18 -69.81
N ASN A 82 3.43 87.72 -69.49
CA ASN A 82 4.19 86.77 -70.31
C ASN A 82 3.71 85.32 -70.10
N LEU A 83 3.21 84.97 -68.91
CA LEU A 83 2.58 83.65 -68.67
C LEU A 83 1.21 83.51 -69.36
N LYS A 84 0.53 84.63 -69.63
CA LYS A 84 -0.78 84.66 -70.32
C LYS A 84 -0.66 84.45 -71.83
N GLN A 85 0.48 84.78 -72.45
CA GLN A 85 0.69 84.54 -73.87
C GLN A 85 1.22 83.12 -74.11
N GLY A 86 0.31 82.17 -74.35
CA GLY A 86 0.66 80.94 -75.08
C GLY A 86 0.02 79.61 -74.67
N LYS A 87 -1.17 79.57 -74.03
CA LYS A 87 -1.83 78.29 -73.71
C LYS A 87 -3.34 78.30 -74.01
N ASN A 88 -3.82 77.17 -74.52
CA ASN A 88 -5.15 76.93 -75.10
C ASN A 88 -6.26 76.87 -74.00
N ASP A 89 -7.52 77.18 -74.33
CA ASP A 89 -8.61 77.39 -73.35
C ASP A 89 -8.87 76.23 -72.37
N LYS A 90 -8.60 74.98 -72.76
CA LYS A 90 -8.74 73.80 -71.88
C LYS A 90 -7.65 73.71 -70.79
N ASP A 91 -6.47 74.25 -71.08
CA ASP A 91 -5.37 74.31 -70.11
C ASP A 91 -5.57 75.48 -69.14
N LEU A 92 -6.31 76.52 -69.54
CA LEU A 92 -6.69 77.63 -68.68
C LEU A 92 -7.57 77.15 -67.51
N VAL A 93 -8.56 76.29 -67.75
CA VAL A 93 -9.44 75.75 -66.70
C VAL A 93 -8.71 74.82 -65.74
N SER A 94 -7.77 74.00 -66.26
CA SER A 94 -6.92 73.15 -65.42
C SER A 94 -5.93 73.97 -64.60
N ALA A 95 -5.37 75.05 -65.17
CA ALA A 95 -4.52 75.99 -64.46
C ALA A 95 -5.28 76.80 -63.41
N ILE A 96 -6.53 77.20 -63.69
CA ILE A 96 -7.40 77.87 -62.70
C ILE A 96 -7.71 76.92 -61.53
N LEU A 97 -7.94 75.64 -61.80
CA LEU A 97 -8.14 74.61 -60.77
C LEU A 97 -6.88 74.35 -59.91
N GLU A 98 -5.68 74.38 -60.51
CA GLU A 98 -4.42 74.29 -59.76
C GLU A 98 -4.09 75.58 -58.97
N VAL A 99 -4.50 76.76 -59.46
CA VAL A 99 -4.26 78.05 -58.80
C VAL A 99 -5.32 78.36 -57.71
N SER A 100 -6.54 77.83 -57.85
CA SER A 100 -7.61 78.03 -56.84
C SER A 100 -7.39 77.19 -55.57
N ASP A 101 -6.67 76.07 -55.66
CA ASP A 101 -6.34 75.21 -54.51
C ASP A 101 -5.26 75.83 -53.58
N ASP A 102 -4.59 76.90 -54.04
CA ASP A 102 -3.58 77.66 -53.29
C ASP A 102 -4.13 78.93 -52.59
N GLY A 103 -5.46 79.15 -52.60
CA GLY A 103 -6.12 80.24 -51.87
C GLY A 103 -5.79 81.66 -52.35
N LEU A 104 -5.27 81.79 -53.57
CA LEU A 104 -4.81 83.07 -54.16
C LEU A 104 -5.75 83.64 -55.24
N LEU A 105 -6.87 82.97 -55.53
CA LEU A 105 -7.95 83.48 -56.36
C LEU A 105 -9.24 83.53 -55.52
N GLU A 106 -9.76 84.73 -55.28
CA GLU A 106 -11.11 84.87 -54.72
C GLU A 106 -12.13 84.45 -55.80
N GLU A 107 -13.23 83.76 -55.41
CA GLU A 107 -14.26 83.23 -56.33
C GLU A 107 -14.80 84.29 -57.32
N THR A 108 -14.65 85.57 -57.00
CA THR A 108 -15.03 86.74 -57.80
C THR A 108 -14.15 87.01 -59.02
N GLU A 109 -12.95 86.42 -59.10
CA GLU A 109 -12.00 86.63 -60.21
C GLU A 109 -12.11 85.57 -61.31
N ILE A 110 -12.88 84.52 -61.08
CA ILE A 110 -13.09 83.43 -62.03
C ILE A 110 -14.39 83.71 -62.81
N PRO A 111 -14.36 83.77 -64.16
CA PRO A 111 -15.57 84.00 -64.93
C PRO A 111 -16.62 82.92 -64.65
N GLU A 112 -17.87 83.34 -64.48
CA GLU A 112 -18.99 82.54 -63.96
C GLU A 112 -19.23 81.22 -64.71
N GLU A 113 -18.96 81.22 -66.02
CA GLU A 113 -19.06 80.04 -66.90
C GLU A 113 -18.07 78.93 -66.51
N TYR A 114 -16.86 79.29 -66.08
CA TYR A 114 -15.85 78.33 -65.64
C TYR A 114 -16.14 77.81 -64.22
N LEU A 115 -16.71 78.66 -63.36
CA LEU A 115 -17.15 78.26 -62.01
C LEU A 115 -18.26 77.20 -62.08
N ALA A 116 -19.21 77.36 -63.01
CA ALA A 116 -20.31 76.42 -63.22
C ALA A 116 -19.81 75.04 -63.71
N VAL A 117 -18.90 75.02 -64.69
CA VAL A 117 -18.28 73.77 -65.19
C VAL A 117 -17.49 73.06 -64.10
N THR A 118 -16.77 73.83 -63.27
CA THR A 118 -15.99 73.29 -62.17
C THR A 118 -16.87 72.64 -61.10
N LYS A 119 -17.97 73.30 -60.72
CA LYS A 119 -18.98 72.75 -59.79
C LYS A 119 -19.61 71.47 -60.34
N GLN A 120 -19.97 71.44 -61.62
CA GLN A 120 -20.51 70.23 -62.26
C GLN A 120 -19.49 69.08 -62.30
N MET A 121 -18.22 69.37 -62.59
CA MET A 121 -17.15 68.38 -62.60
C MET A 121 -16.86 67.82 -61.20
N ALA A 122 -16.92 68.67 -60.16
CA ALA A 122 -16.82 68.24 -58.77
C ALA A 122 -17.97 67.30 -58.39
N ILE A 123 -19.22 67.68 -58.71
CA ILE A 123 -20.41 66.84 -58.44
C ILE A 123 -20.30 65.49 -59.16
N ALA A 124 -19.86 65.46 -60.42
CA ALA A 124 -19.66 64.23 -61.17
C ALA A 124 -18.57 63.34 -60.54
N THR A 125 -17.49 63.94 -60.05
CA THR A 125 -16.39 63.23 -59.38
C THR A 125 -16.85 62.61 -58.06
N TYR A 126 -17.62 63.35 -57.25
CA TYR A 126 -18.22 62.83 -56.02
C TYR A 126 -19.20 61.68 -56.27
N ARG A 127 -20.06 61.80 -57.29
CA ARG A 127 -20.99 60.71 -57.66
C ARG A 127 -20.25 59.44 -58.08
N LEU A 128 -19.20 59.57 -58.88
CA LEU A 128 -18.38 58.42 -59.29
C LEU A 128 -17.64 57.78 -58.10
N ALA A 129 -17.11 58.59 -57.18
CA ALA A 129 -16.46 58.11 -55.96
C ALA A 129 -17.46 57.34 -55.06
N TYR A 130 -18.68 57.87 -54.90
CA TYR A 130 -19.73 57.22 -54.12
C TYR A 130 -20.15 55.87 -54.73
N GLN A 131 -20.38 55.82 -56.05
CA GLN A 131 -20.73 54.56 -56.74
C GLN A 131 -19.63 53.50 -56.66
N LYS A 132 -18.35 53.91 -56.73
CA LYS A 132 -17.20 53.02 -56.52
C LYS A 132 -17.10 52.52 -55.08
N ALA A 133 -17.38 53.38 -54.10
CA ALA A 133 -17.40 52.98 -52.70
C ALA A 133 -18.53 51.98 -52.42
N ASP A 134 -19.73 52.22 -52.94
CA ASP A 134 -20.89 51.35 -52.73
C ASP A 134 -20.69 49.96 -53.35
N THR A 135 -20.18 49.90 -54.59
CA THR A 135 -19.82 48.63 -55.25
C THR A 135 -18.67 47.90 -54.55
N SER A 136 -17.69 48.63 -53.98
CA SER A 136 -16.60 48.05 -53.19
C SER A 136 -17.10 47.47 -51.86
N VAL A 137 -18.00 48.16 -51.15
CA VAL A 137 -18.57 47.70 -49.88
C VAL A 137 -19.48 46.49 -50.12
N ALA A 138 -20.32 46.54 -51.15
CA ALA A 138 -21.14 45.40 -51.57
C ALA A 138 -20.29 44.18 -51.98
N GLY A 139 -19.20 44.41 -52.72
CA GLY A 139 -18.24 43.36 -53.11
C GLY A 139 -17.52 42.73 -51.91
N ALA A 140 -17.06 43.55 -50.96
CA ALA A 140 -16.43 43.05 -49.74
C ALA A 140 -17.41 42.24 -48.88
N ARG A 141 -18.66 42.70 -48.75
CA ARG A 141 -19.72 41.97 -48.04
C ARG A 141 -20.06 40.64 -48.72
N MET A 142 -20.17 40.61 -50.05
CA MET A 142 -20.40 39.36 -50.78
C MET A 142 -19.25 38.37 -50.59
N LYS A 143 -18.00 38.85 -50.60
CA LYS A 143 -16.83 38.00 -50.38
C LYS A 143 -16.86 37.36 -48.99
N LEU A 144 -17.11 38.15 -47.94
CA LEU A 144 -17.27 37.63 -46.57
C LEU A 144 -18.38 36.58 -46.47
N LEU A 145 -19.55 36.87 -47.04
CA LEU A 145 -20.66 35.91 -47.04
C LEU A 145 -20.33 34.63 -47.82
N THR A 146 -19.51 34.72 -48.87
CA THR A 146 -19.05 33.55 -49.63
C THR A 146 -18.08 32.71 -48.79
N ASP A 147 -17.11 33.36 -48.14
CA ASP A 147 -16.14 32.71 -47.26
C ASP A 147 -16.84 32.02 -46.07
N GLU A 148 -17.82 32.68 -45.46
CA GLU A 148 -18.67 32.08 -44.40
C GLU A 148 -19.49 30.90 -44.90
N ASN A 149 -20.06 30.99 -46.11
CA ASN A 149 -20.83 29.90 -46.70
C ASN A 149 -19.96 28.68 -46.99
N ASP A 150 -18.73 28.89 -47.47
CA ASP A 150 -17.77 27.82 -47.73
C ASP A 150 -17.27 27.18 -46.43
N LEU A 151 -17.06 27.97 -45.37
CA LEU A 151 -16.77 27.45 -44.03
C LEU A 151 -17.92 26.59 -43.50
N MET A 152 -19.16 27.06 -43.62
CA MET A 152 -20.36 26.31 -43.20
C MET A 152 -20.50 25.00 -43.97
N LYS A 153 -20.26 25.01 -45.30
CA LYS A 153 -20.25 23.79 -46.11
C LYS A 153 -19.16 22.82 -45.69
N GLN A 154 -17.98 23.32 -45.31
CA GLN A 154 -16.89 22.48 -44.82
C GLN A 154 -17.27 21.83 -43.49
N GLN A 155 -17.79 22.59 -42.52
CA GLN A 155 -18.29 22.05 -41.26
C GLN A 155 -19.41 21.02 -41.44
N LEU A 156 -20.32 21.25 -42.41
CA LEU A 156 -21.39 20.31 -42.71
C LEU A 156 -20.89 18.97 -43.26
N LYS A 157 -19.71 18.94 -43.92
CA LYS A 157 -19.10 17.70 -44.43
C LYS A 157 -18.54 16.83 -43.31
N ASP A 158 -18.07 17.42 -42.23
CA ASP A 158 -17.46 16.71 -41.10
C ASP A 158 -18.53 16.19 -40.12
N PHE A 159 -19.71 16.80 -40.12
CA PHE A 159 -20.81 16.45 -39.22
C PHE A 159 -21.23 14.96 -39.26
N PRO A 160 -21.39 14.30 -40.44
CA PRO A 160 -21.70 12.88 -40.48
C PRO A 160 -20.60 11.98 -39.90
N GLN A 161 -19.33 12.39 -40.03
CA GLN A 161 -18.20 11.65 -39.45
C GLN A 161 -18.23 11.72 -37.92
N LEU A 162 -18.47 12.92 -37.39
CA LEU A 162 -18.65 13.12 -35.94
C LEU A 162 -19.84 12.33 -35.41
N GLN A 163 -20.93 12.24 -36.17
CA GLN A 163 -22.10 11.44 -35.79
C GLN A 163 -21.77 9.94 -35.73
N LEU A 164 -21.04 9.41 -36.71
CA LEU A 164 -20.57 8.02 -36.71
C LEU A 164 -19.64 7.73 -35.53
N GLU A 165 -18.72 8.65 -35.24
CA GLU A 165 -17.80 8.51 -34.10
C GLU A 165 -18.58 8.52 -32.77
N LEU A 166 -19.59 9.37 -32.64
CA LEU A 166 -20.45 9.43 -31.45
C LEU A 166 -21.25 8.13 -31.28
N ASP A 167 -21.81 7.59 -32.35
CA ASP A 167 -22.51 6.30 -32.33
C ASP A 167 -21.56 5.15 -31.99
N PHE A 168 -20.31 5.19 -32.49
CA PHE A 168 -19.28 4.23 -32.13
C PHE A 168 -18.96 4.25 -30.62
N TYR A 169 -18.68 5.42 -30.05
CA TYR A 169 -18.40 5.53 -28.61
C TYR A 169 -19.60 5.13 -27.75
N LYS A 170 -20.82 5.43 -28.21
CA LYS A 170 -22.04 5.01 -27.52
C LYS A 170 -22.19 3.49 -27.50
N ASN A 171 -21.88 2.83 -28.61
CA ASN A 171 -21.91 1.37 -28.70
C ASN A 171 -20.81 0.72 -27.84
N GLU A 172 -19.58 1.26 -27.87
CA GLU A 172 -18.49 0.81 -27.01
C GLU A 172 -18.83 0.97 -25.52
N TYR A 173 -19.43 2.10 -25.14
CA TYR A 173 -19.88 2.34 -23.77
C TYR A 173 -20.90 1.30 -23.31
N GLU A 174 -21.92 1.00 -24.12
CA GLU A 174 -22.91 -0.02 -23.77
C GLU A 174 -22.29 -1.43 -23.74
N ARG A 175 -21.33 -1.74 -24.63
CA ARG A 175 -20.58 -3.01 -24.58
C ARG A 175 -19.81 -3.15 -23.26
N GLN A 176 -19.02 -2.14 -22.92
CA GLN A 176 -18.23 -2.13 -21.67
C GLN A 176 -19.12 -2.22 -20.44
N LYS A 177 -20.29 -1.58 -20.45
CA LYS A 177 -21.27 -1.63 -19.37
C LYS A 177 -21.87 -3.02 -19.19
N VAL A 178 -22.14 -3.75 -20.28
CA VAL A 178 -22.58 -5.16 -20.22
C VAL A 178 -21.46 -6.05 -19.71
N GLU A 179 -20.24 -5.93 -20.26
CA GLU A 179 -19.06 -6.69 -19.81
C GLU A 179 -18.79 -6.49 -18.31
N LEU A 180 -18.88 -5.24 -17.83
CA LEU A 180 -18.71 -4.93 -16.40
C LEU A 180 -19.80 -5.56 -15.55
N ARG A 181 -21.05 -5.55 -16.01
CA ARG A 181 -22.18 -6.17 -15.31
C ARG A 181 -22.00 -7.69 -15.21
N GLU A 182 -21.58 -8.34 -16.28
CA GLU A 182 -21.30 -9.77 -16.32
C GLU A 182 -20.12 -10.13 -15.43
N ALA A 183 -19.03 -9.36 -15.48
CA ALA A 183 -17.88 -9.54 -14.59
C ALA A 183 -18.28 -9.43 -13.12
N TYR A 184 -19.12 -8.45 -12.77
CA TYR A 184 -19.64 -8.29 -11.42
C TYR A 184 -20.51 -9.48 -10.98
N MET A 185 -21.41 -9.95 -11.85
CA MET A 185 -22.24 -11.13 -11.56
C MET A 185 -21.40 -12.40 -11.38
N ASN A 186 -20.39 -12.60 -12.23
CA ASN A 186 -19.50 -13.75 -12.16
C ASN A 186 -18.64 -13.72 -10.89
N LEU A 187 -18.08 -12.56 -10.53
CA LEU A 187 -17.32 -12.37 -9.30
C LEU A 187 -18.18 -12.67 -8.08
N ASN A 188 -19.41 -12.14 -8.04
CA ASN A 188 -20.32 -12.38 -6.93
C ASN A 188 -20.70 -13.87 -6.83
N LYS A 189 -21.01 -14.52 -7.95
CA LYS A 189 -21.30 -15.96 -8.00
C LYS A 189 -20.12 -16.80 -7.50
N GLN A 190 -18.90 -16.45 -7.90
CA GLN A 190 -17.68 -17.11 -7.44
C GLN A 190 -17.49 -16.93 -5.93
N GLN A 191 -17.64 -15.71 -5.42
CA GLN A 191 -17.54 -15.43 -3.98
C GLN A 191 -18.58 -16.20 -3.15
N LEU A 192 -19.82 -16.32 -3.64
CA LEU A 192 -20.84 -17.15 -2.99
C LEU A 192 -20.43 -18.63 -2.99
N ALA A 193 -19.99 -19.17 -4.12
CA ALA A 193 -19.57 -20.57 -4.23
C ALA A 193 -18.39 -20.89 -3.30
N ASP A 194 -17.39 -20.02 -3.27
CA ASP A 194 -16.24 -20.15 -2.38
C ASP A 194 -16.67 -20.06 -0.92
N SER A 195 -17.56 -19.13 -0.57
CA SER A 195 -18.11 -18.99 0.79
C SER A 195 -18.87 -20.25 1.24
N GLU A 196 -19.69 -20.84 0.37
CA GLU A 196 -20.39 -22.09 0.65
C GLU A 196 -19.43 -23.25 0.86
N GLN A 197 -18.38 -23.37 0.03
CA GLN A 197 -17.34 -24.39 0.20
C GLN A 197 -16.58 -24.21 1.52
N PHE A 198 -16.23 -22.97 1.89
CA PHE A 198 -15.58 -22.69 3.17
C PHE A 198 -16.47 -23.05 4.36
N LYS A 199 -17.78 -22.74 4.30
CA LYS A 199 -18.73 -23.14 5.33
C LYS A 199 -18.81 -24.66 5.48
N GLN A 200 -18.94 -25.39 4.37
CA GLN A 200 -18.98 -26.85 4.39
C GLN A 200 -17.70 -27.46 4.99
N ARG A 201 -16.53 -26.92 4.64
CA ARG A 201 -15.25 -27.36 5.24
C ARG A 201 -15.18 -27.07 6.74
N LEU A 202 -15.67 -25.91 7.16
CA LEU A 202 -15.70 -25.51 8.56
C LEU A 202 -16.65 -26.39 9.38
N ASP A 203 -17.82 -26.72 8.83
CA ASP A 203 -18.78 -27.65 9.44
C ASP A 203 -18.19 -29.06 9.57
N ALA A 204 -17.51 -29.56 8.52
CA ALA A 204 -16.83 -30.85 8.56
C ALA A 204 -15.72 -30.90 9.63
N LEU A 205 -14.89 -29.85 9.72
CA LEU A 205 -13.86 -29.75 10.76
C LEU A 205 -14.47 -29.66 12.16
N HIS A 206 -15.61 -28.98 12.33
CA HIS A 206 -16.31 -28.96 13.61
C HIS A 206 -16.86 -30.33 14.01
N GLN A 207 -17.38 -31.10 13.06
CA GLN A 207 -17.82 -32.48 13.30
C GLN A 207 -16.64 -33.36 13.70
N GLU A 208 -15.52 -33.32 12.96
CA GLU A 208 -14.31 -34.07 13.28
C GLU A 208 -13.77 -33.72 14.68
N ARG A 209 -13.74 -32.42 15.02
CA ARG A 209 -13.33 -31.96 16.35
C ARG A 209 -14.24 -32.53 17.45
N ASN A 210 -15.55 -32.51 17.26
CA ASN A 210 -16.51 -33.06 18.23
C ASN A 210 -16.33 -34.59 18.39
N GLU A 211 -16.07 -35.30 17.30
CA GLU A 211 -15.78 -36.74 17.34
C GLU A 211 -14.49 -37.04 18.09
N LEU A 212 -13.41 -36.29 17.82
CA LEU A 212 -12.14 -36.42 18.54
C LEU A 212 -12.29 -36.09 20.02
N GLU A 213 -13.04 -35.06 20.39
CA GLU A 213 -13.34 -34.75 21.80
C GLU A 213 -14.09 -35.89 22.49
N SER A 214 -15.06 -36.50 21.82
CA SER A 214 -15.79 -37.67 22.33
C SER A 214 -14.85 -38.88 22.51
N GLN A 215 -13.99 -39.15 21.54
CA GLN A 215 -12.99 -40.22 21.63
C GLN A 215 -11.99 -39.99 22.77
N LEU A 216 -11.53 -38.74 22.94
CA LEU A 216 -10.62 -38.37 24.03
C LEU A 216 -11.30 -38.58 25.39
N LEU A 217 -12.55 -38.17 25.54
CA LEU A 217 -13.32 -38.38 26.76
C LEU A 217 -13.50 -39.87 27.08
N GLN A 218 -13.79 -40.70 26.07
CA GLN A 218 -13.87 -42.15 26.23
C GLN A 218 -12.51 -42.77 26.62
N ALA A 219 -11.41 -42.33 26.00
CA ALA A 219 -10.07 -42.80 26.33
C ALA A 219 -9.67 -42.42 27.75
N ASN A 220 -10.01 -41.20 28.19
CA ASN A 220 -9.75 -40.73 29.54
C ASN A 220 -10.53 -41.54 30.59
N ASN A 221 -11.80 -41.84 30.33
CA ASN A 221 -12.60 -42.71 31.21
C ASN A 221 -12.01 -44.13 31.31
N LYS A 222 -11.49 -44.68 30.21
CA LYS A 222 -10.80 -45.98 30.22
C LYS A 222 -9.51 -45.93 31.05
N LEU A 223 -8.71 -44.87 30.90
CA LEU A 223 -7.50 -44.67 31.70
C LEU A 223 -7.80 -44.57 33.19
N GLN A 224 -8.84 -43.84 33.56
CA GLN A 224 -9.29 -43.78 34.95
C GLN A 224 -9.71 -45.16 35.48
N GLY A 225 -10.45 -45.94 34.67
CA GLY A 225 -10.79 -47.32 35.00
C GLY A 225 -9.56 -48.23 35.18
N PHE A 226 -8.51 -48.05 34.37
CA PHE A 226 -7.25 -48.77 34.55
C PHE A 226 -6.53 -48.41 35.85
N ALA A 227 -6.47 -47.12 36.21
CA ALA A 227 -5.88 -46.68 37.47
C ALA A 227 -6.59 -47.29 38.70
N GLU A 228 -7.93 -47.39 38.65
CA GLU A 228 -8.70 -48.06 39.71
C GLU A 228 -8.41 -49.57 39.78
N LEU A 229 -8.23 -50.23 38.64
CA LEU A 229 -7.86 -51.64 38.59
C LEU A 229 -6.45 -51.87 39.14
N GLU A 230 -5.49 -51.01 38.79
CA GLU A 230 -4.11 -51.06 39.28
C GLU A 230 -4.05 -50.87 40.81
N SER A 231 -4.85 -49.94 41.35
CA SER A 231 -4.97 -49.78 42.81
C SER A 231 -5.50 -51.06 43.48
N LYS A 232 -6.55 -51.67 42.92
CA LYS A 232 -7.12 -52.93 43.44
C LYS A 232 -6.13 -54.09 43.33
N GLU A 233 -5.33 -54.14 42.27
CA GLU A 233 -4.28 -55.14 42.10
C GLU A 233 -3.16 -54.98 43.15
N SER A 234 -2.74 -53.74 43.41
CA SER A 234 -1.77 -53.43 44.46
C SER A 234 -2.26 -53.86 45.85
N GLU A 235 -3.53 -53.56 46.17
CA GLU A 235 -4.18 -54.01 47.42
C GLU A 235 -4.19 -55.53 47.56
N ARG A 236 -4.63 -56.25 46.50
CA ARG A 236 -4.64 -57.72 46.48
C ARG A 236 -3.24 -58.30 46.63
N THR A 237 -2.24 -57.70 45.99
CA THR A 237 -0.85 -58.14 46.09
C THR A 237 -0.34 -58.00 47.52
N GLY A 238 -0.66 -56.88 48.19
CA GLY A 238 -0.36 -56.68 49.62
C GLY A 238 -1.05 -57.71 50.51
N GLU A 239 -2.31 -58.04 50.24
CA GLU A 239 -3.06 -59.07 50.97
C GLU A 239 -2.43 -60.47 50.79
N ILE A 240 -2.05 -60.83 49.56
CA ILE A 240 -1.34 -62.07 49.27
C ILE A 240 -0.01 -62.14 50.04
N SER A 241 0.80 -61.07 50.03
CA SER A 241 2.05 -61.03 50.81
C SER A 241 1.79 -61.21 52.31
N ARG A 242 0.73 -60.61 52.84
CA ARG A 242 0.34 -60.76 54.26
C ARG A 242 -0.06 -62.21 54.57
N LEU A 243 -0.91 -62.81 53.74
CA LEU A 243 -1.37 -64.20 53.92
C LEU A 243 -0.21 -65.18 53.81
N ASN A 244 0.72 -64.97 52.87
CA ASN A 244 1.93 -65.78 52.76
C ASN A 244 2.81 -65.69 54.02
N GLY A 245 3.00 -64.49 54.57
CA GLY A 245 3.72 -64.33 55.84
C GLY A 245 3.05 -65.05 57.02
N GLN A 246 1.71 -65.06 57.06
CA GLN A 246 0.96 -65.84 58.05
C GLN A 246 1.13 -67.35 57.84
N LEU A 247 1.12 -67.82 56.59
CA LEU A 247 1.33 -69.22 56.24
C LEU A 247 2.71 -69.69 56.72
N GLU A 248 3.78 -68.96 56.39
CA GLU A 248 5.14 -69.28 56.84
C GLU A 248 5.24 -69.32 58.38
N ALA A 249 4.59 -68.38 59.08
CA ALA A 249 4.58 -68.38 60.54
C ALA A 249 3.90 -69.63 61.10
N ARG A 250 2.79 -70.07 60.50
CA ARG A 250 2.11 -71.32 60.87
C ARG A 250 2.92 -72.55 60.54
N GLU A 251 3.61 -72.60 59.41
CA GLU A 251 4.52 -73.70 59.06
C GLU A 251 5.68 -73.84 60.07
N ARG A 252 6.24 -72.72 60.54
CA ARG A 252 7.24 -72.72 61.62
C ARG A 252 6.66 -73.22 62.94
N GLU A 253 5.45 -72.81 63.29
CA GLU A 253 4.73 -73.27 64.49
C GLU A 253 4.48 -74.79 64.44
N ILE A 254 3.98 -75.29 63.29
CA ILE A 254 3.77 -76.73 63.06
C ILE A 254 5.08 -77.50 63.19
N SER A 255 6.16 -77.01 62.59
CA SER A 255 7.49 -77.63 62.69
C SER A 255 7.98 -77.67 64.14
N GLY A 256 7.76 -76.59 64.90
CA GLY A 256 8.05 -76.53 66.33
C GLY A 256 7.25 -77.57 67.13
N LEU A 257 5.94 -77.66 66.92
CA LEU A 257 5.08 -78.67 67.55
C LEU A 257 5.50 -80.09 67.17
N HIS A 258 5.89 -80.33 65.91
CA HIS A 258 6.37 -81.63 65.47
C HIS A 258 7.63 -82.07 66.23
N SER A 259 8.57 -81.15 66.44
CA SER A 259 9.77 -81.42 67.25
C SER A 259 9.44 -81.73 68.72
N GLN A 260 8.45 -81.04 69.30
CA GLN A 260 7.98 -81.32 70.66
C GLN A 260 7.32 -82.70 70.76
N VAL A 261 6.47 -83.07 69.78
CA VAL A 261 5.85 -84.40 69.73
C VAL A 261 6.93 -85.47 69.65
N GLN A 262 7.94 -85.31 68.81
CA GLN A 262 9.04 -86.26 68.67
C GLN A 262 9.82 -86.41 70.00
N SER A 263 10.13 -85.30 70.68
CA SER A 263 10.78 -85.31 71.99
C SER A 263 9.94 -86.02 73.06
N LEU A 264 8.64 -85.74 73.12
CA LEU A 264 7.73 -86.42 74.05
C LEU A 264 7.64 -87.91 73.76
N GLN A 265 7.63 -88.30 72.48
CA GLN A 265 7.58 -89.70 72.08
C GLN A 265 8.84 -90.46 72.49
N THR A 266 10.02 -89.84 72.39
CA THR A 266 11.27 -90.39 72.95
C THR A 266 11.19 -90.55 74.46
N ALA A 267 10.75 -89.51 75.19
CA ALA A 267 10.62 -89.56 76.65
C ALA A 267 9.63 -90.65 77.12
N VAL A 268 8.52 -90.84 76.40
CA VAL A 268 7.58 -91.93 76.65
C VAL A 268 8.24 -93.29 76.42
N GLY A 269 9.03 -93.46 75.34
CA GLY A 269 9.79 -94.68 75.08
C GLY A 269 10.79 -94.99 76.19
N GLU A 270 11.57 -94.00 76.65
CA GLU A 270 12.50 -94.15 77.79
C GLU A 270 11.77 -94.56 79.07
N LYS A 271 10.62 -93.94 79.35
CA LYS A 271 9.78 -94.28 80.50
C LYS A 271 9.31 -95.74 80.44
N GLN A 272 8.85 -96.22 79.28
CA GLN A 272 8.42 -97.60 79.09
C GLN A 272 9.57 -98.60 79.35
N VAL A 273 10.79 -98.29 78.90
CA VAL A 273 11.98 -99.10 79.18
C VAL A 273 12.28 -99.15 80.68
N LEU A 274 12.25 -97.99 81.35
CA LEU A 274 12.46 -97.92 82.81
C LEU A 274 11.37 -98.67 83.60
N GLU A 275 10.11 -98.59 83.19
CA GLU A 275 9.01 -99.35 83.78
C GLU A 275 9.24 -100.86 83.63
N HIS A 276 9.70 -101.32 82.46
CA HIS A 276 10.05 -102.73 82.25
C HIS A 276 11.21 -103.18 83.13
N GLN A 277 12.28 -102.36 83.24
CA GLN A 277 13.41 -102.64 84.13
C GLN A 277 13.00 -102.69 85.60
N LEU A 278 12.12 -101.80 86.05
CA LEU A 278 11.56 -101.81 87.40
C LEU A 278 10.77 -103.09 87.67
N GLU A 279 9.97 -103.54 86.72
CA GLU A 279 9.20 -104.77 86.87
C GLU A 279 10.12 -106.00 86.93
N GLN A 280 11.17 -106.04 86.10
CA GLN A 280 12.23 -107.08 86.20
C GLN A 280 12.96 -107.05 87.54
N LEU A 281 13.31 -105.86 88.05
CA LEU A 281 13.94 -105.73 89.37
C LEU A 281 12.98 -106.17 90.49
N LYS A 282 11.68 -105.90 90.38
CA LYS A 282 10.69 -106.40 91.33
C LYS A 282 10.60 -107.92 91.32
N THR A 283 10.60 -108.56 90.14
CA THR A 283 10.58 -110.03 90.06
C THR A 283 11.85 -110.62 90.66
N GLN A 284 13.02 -110.07 90.33
CA GLN A 284 14.30 -110.46 90.94
C GLN A 284 14.30 -110.27 92.46
N LEU A 285 13.78 -109.15 92.96
CA LEU A 285 13.66 -108.90 94.40
C LEU A 285 12.71 -109.90 95.07
N LYS A 286 11.62 -110.28 94.42
CA LYS A 286 10.68 -111.29 94.91
C LYS A 286 11.34 -112.67 94.98
N GLU A 287 12.12 -113.05 93.96
CA GLU A 287 12.92 -114.28 93.95
C GLU A 287 14.02 -114.27 95.03
N ALA A 288 14.73 -113.15 95.17
CA ALA A 288 15.72 -112.95 96.23
C ALA A 288 15.07 -113.04 97.63
N ASN A 289 13.91 -112.42 97.83
CA ASN A 289 13.16 -112.55 99.08
C ASN A 289 12.72 -114.00 99.32
N GLN A 290 12.25 -114.71 98.30
CA GLN A 290 11.89 -116.13 98.41
C GLN A 290 13.10 -116.98 98.80
N THR A 291 14.27 -116.76 98.16
CA THR A 291 15.50 -117.47 98.52
C THR A 291 15.97 -117.12 99.93
N ILE A 292 15.89 -115.86 100.37
CA ILE A 292 16.14 -115.47 101.76
C ILE A 292 15.19 -116.20 102.71
N THR A 293 13.88 -116.22 102.45
CA THR A 293 12.93 -116.95 103.31
C THR A 293 13.21 -118.45 103.32
N ASN A 294 13.61 -119.04 102.19
CA ASN A 294 14.00 -120.45 102.11
C ASN A 294 15.30 -120.73 102.87
N LEU A 295 16.28 -119.82 102.80
CA LEU A 295 17.54 -119.90 103.56
C LEU A 295 17.30 -119.67 105.05
N GLN A 296 16.40 -118.76 105.45
CA GLN A 296 15.98 -118.56 106.82
C GLN A 296 15.20 -119.78 107.36
N ALA A 297 14.37 -120.41 106.53
CA ALA A 297 13.71 -121.67 106.86
C ALA A 297 14.73 -122.81 107.02
N LYS A 298 15.75 -122.88 106.15
CA LYS A 298 16.90 -123.78 106.31
C LYS A 298 17.71 -123.46 107.56
N GLN A 299 17.94 -122.19 107.87
CA GLN A 299 18.62 -121.74 109.09
C GLN A 299 17.82 -122.13 110.33
N LYS A 300 16.50 -121.91 110.37
CA LYS A 300 15.61 -122.38 111.44
C LYS A 300 15.59 -123.91 111.55
N SER A 301 15.66 -124.63 110.43
CA SER A 301 15.82 -126.08 110.40
C SER A 301 17.19 -126.53 110.93
N THR A 302 18.25 -125.74 110.78
CA THR A 302 19.56 -125.99 111.42
C THR A 302 19.64 -125.46 112.86
N PHE A 303 18.81 -124.49 113.25
CA PHE A 303 18.76 -123.88 114.58
C PHE A 303 17.84 -124.66 115.56
N MET A 304 17.14 -125.70 115.11
CA MET A 304 16.50 -126.67 116.01
C MET A 304 17.48 -127.72 116.60
N LEU A 305 18.77 -127.57 116.33
CA LEU A 305 19.88 -128.21 117.04
C LEU A 305 20.77 -127.11 117.62
N GLU A 306 20.86 -127.04 118.95
CA GLU A 306 21.62 -126.08 119.81
C GLU A 306 20.93 -124.71 120.06
N VAL A 307 20.19 -124.52 121.16
CA VAL A 307 20.57 -124.29 122.59
C VAL A 307 20.45 -122.79 122.99
N ASP A 308 19.37 -122.52 123.72
CA ASP A 308 19.22 -121.77 124.97
C ASP A 308 20.05 -120.49 125.32
N ARG A 309 19.27 -119.44 125.66
CA ARG A 309 19.52 -118.26 126.55
C ARG A 309 20.53 -117.19 126.07
N PHE A 310 20.28 -115.88 126.16
CA PHE A 310 19.71 -115.06 127.25
C PHE A 310 19.03 -113.76 126.74
N ASP A 311 18.07 -113.25 127.51
CA ASP A 311 17.50 -111.89 127.42
C ASP A 311 18.54 -110.82 127.80
N ASP A 312 18.50 -109.65 127.14
CA ASP A 312 18.69 -108.37 127.85
C ASP A 312 17.94 -107.23 127.14
N GLU A 313 17.29 -106.41 127.95
CA GLU A 313 16.44 -105.29 127.59
C GLU A 313 17.25 -104.09 127.09
N THR A 314 16.68 -103.28 126.18
CA THR A 314 16.45 -101.84 126.39
C THR A 314 15.87 -101.16 125.14
N LYS A 315 14.64 -100.67 125.28
CA LYS A 315 14.01 -99.55 124.54
C LYS A 315 14.60 -98.21 125.11
N PRO A 316 14.39 -96.98 124.56
CA PRO A 316 13.22 -96.53 123.79
C PRO A 316 13.45 -95.47 122.66
N GLU A 317 12.37 -95.19 121.89
CA GLU A 317 11.80 -93.89 121.41
C GLU A 317 12.73 -92.67 121.11
N ALA A 318 12.48 -91.73 120.18
CA ALA A 318 11.37 -91.32 119.31
C ALA A 318 11.88 -90.29 118.25
N LYS A 319 11.04 -89.99 117.25
CA LYS A 319 11.14 -88.89 116.25
C LYS A 319 11.28 -87.49 116.91
N PRO A 320 11.84 -86.43 116.25
CA PRO A 320 11.08 -85.49 115.37
C PRO A 320 11.90 -84.89 114.17
N GLU A 321 11.30 -84.52 113.03
CA GLU A 321 10.88 -83.14 112.61
C GLU A 321 12.01 -82.06 112.71
N THR A 322 12.57 -81.46 111.65
CA THR A 322 12.09 -80.25 110.93
C THR A 322 13.14 -79.73 109.91
N LYS A 323 12.66 -78.90 108.94
CA LYS A 323 13.30 -78.11 107.83
C LYS A 323 14.44 -77.13 108.30
N PRO A 324 15.10 -76.21 107.50
CA PRO A 324 14.83 -75.70 106.12
C PRO A 324 16.04 -75.29 105.22
N GLU A 325 15.71 -74.84 103.98
CA GLU A 325 16.38 -73.86 103.08
C GLU A 325 17.85 -74.09 102.62
N THR A 326 18.26 -73.85 101.37
CA THR A 326 18.30 -72.53 100.69
C THR A 326 18.46 -72.58 99.15
N LYS A 327 17.73 -71.67 98.49
CA LYS A 327 18.12 -70.74 97.39
C LYS A 327 18.72 -71.27 96.07
N SER A 328 18.02 -71.00 94.96
CA SER A 328 18.48 -70.02 93.95
C SER A 328 17.37 -69.68 92.95
N ALA A 329 16.82 -68.47 93.04
CA ALA A 329 15.93 -67.89 92.05
C ALA A 329 16.53 -66.56 91.58
N ARG A 330 16.80 -66.44 90.28
CA ARG A 330 17.13 -65.17 89.62
C ARG A 330 16.39 -65.12 88.28
N LYS A 331 15.30 -64.36 88.22
CA LYS A 331 14.77 -63.76 86.98
C LYS A 331 13.83 -62.62 87.34
N ASN A 332 14.23 -61.40 86.98
CA ASN A 332 13.35 -60.27 86.71
C ASN A 332 14.05 -59.34 85.70
N GLY A 333 13.31 -58.97 84.65
CA GLY A 333 13.75 -58.17 83.50
C GLY A 333 12.75 -58.42 82.37
N LYS A 334 11.50 -57.97 82.51
CA LYS A 334 10.97 -56.64 82.18
C LYS A 334 10.70 -56.50 80.68
N VAL A 335 9.41 -56.62 80.37
CA VAL A 335 8.73 -56.22 79.14
C VAL A 335 8.78 -54.69 79.01
N THR A 336 9.06 -54.19 77.81
CA THR A 336 8.46 -52.94 77.31
C THR A 336 8.22 -53.05 75.81
N VAL A 337 6.95 -52.91 75.48
CA VAL A 337 6.32 -52.71 74.19
C VAL A 337 6.75 -51.34 73.62
N ALA A 338 7.06 -51.28 72.33
CA ALA A 338 7.03 -50.04 71.57
C ALA A 338 6.13 -50.24 70.35
N LYS A 339 5.17 -49.32 70.23
CA LYS A 339 4.30 -49.08 69.10
C LYS A 339 5.06 -48.29 68.04
#